data_AF-A0AAN8K527-F1
#
_entry.id   AF-A0AAN8K527-F1
#
_cell.length_a   1.000
_cell.length_b   1.000
_cell.length_c   1.000
_cell.angle_alpha   90.00
_cell.angle_beta   90.00
_cell.angle_gamma   90.00
#
_symmetry.space_group_name_H-M   'P 1'
#
loop_
_entity.id
_entity.type
_entity.pdbx_description
1 polymer ?
#
loop_
_entity_poly.entity_id
_entity_poly.type
_entity_poly.pdbx_seq_one_letter_code
_entity_poly.pdbx_strand_id
1 'polypeptide(L)'
;MDDVHDKVKESGKWPFVVDTVGQVSTFLKYRDTNMINCLEKHDMQPETIRMALIGAMKFGKPFILDMNEADMFQACADKFDEIQKGLIDALLDKSIFKDEKYLSLVKDTDGADYDPGRSPYMVDNFKFVILTTHSRPNENLLKRTYPISII
;
A
#
# COMPACT_ATOMS: atom_id res chain seq x y z
N MET A 1 8.67 2.99 -9.94
CA MET A 1 9.28 1.76 -9.42
C MET A 1 8.95 0.71 -10.45
N ASP A 2 9.94 0.33 -11.24
CA ASP A 2 9.70 -0.45 -12.45
C ASP A 2 10.04 -1.90 -12.16
N ASP A 3 9.16 -2.80 -12.56
CA ASP A 3 9.36 -4.23 -12.40
C ASP A 3 10.18 -4.72 -13.59
N VAL A 4 11.50 -4.62 -13.46
CA VAL A 4 12.42 -4.99 -14.54
C VAL A 4 12.32 -6.52 -14.71
N HIS A 5 11.86 -6.96 -15.89
CA HIS A 5 11.52 -8.34 -16.25
C HIS A 5 10.16 -8.87 -15.73
N ASP A 6 9.24 -7.98 -15.31
CA ASP A 6 7.84 -8.32 -14.99
C ASP A 6 7.65 -9.44 -13.93
N LYS A 7 8.65 -9.75 -13.10
CA LYS A 7 8.60 -10.88 -12.16
C LYS A 7 7.54 -10.70 -11.08
N VAL A 8 7.38 -9.49 -10.57
CA VAL A 8 6.34 -9.17 -9.58
C VAL A 8 4.98 -9.27 -10.25
N LYS A 9 4.83 -8.72 -11.46
CA LYS A 9 3.60 -8.77 -12.25
C LYS A 9 3.18 -10.21 -12.56
N GLU A 10 4.09 -11.04 -13.06
CA GLU A 10 3.88 -12.46 -13.36
C GLU A 10 3.45 -13.26 -12.12
N SER A 11 3.98 -12.92 -10.94
CA SER A 11 3.59 -13.59 -9.70
C SER A 11 2.14 -13.33 -9.27
N GLY A 12 1.52 -12.26 -9.79
CA GLY A 12 0.20 -11.81 -9.35
C GLY A 12 0.15 -11.25 -7.93
N LYS A 13 1.26 -11.21 -7.20
CA LYS A 13 1.36 -10.72 -5.81
C LYS A 13 1.93 -9.30 -5.74
N TRP A 14 1.71 -8.64 -4.61
CA TRP A 14 2.35 -7.36 -4.31
C TRP A 14 3.77 -7.55 -3.78
N PRO A 15 4.70 -6.62 -4.04
CA PRO A 15 6.06 -6.67 -3.50
C PRO A 15 6.06 -6.48 -1.98
N PHE A 16 6.84 -7.32 -1.30
CA PHE A 16 7.22 -7.15 0.11
C PHE A 16 8.74 -6.98 0.19
N VAL A 17 9.16 -5.75 0.43
CA VAL A 17 10.57 -5.38 0.44
C VAL A 17 11.13 -5.54 1.84
N VAL A 18 12.13 -6.40 1.96
CA VAL A 18 12.90 -6.64 3.19
C VAL A 18 14.25 -5.96 3.00
N ASP A 19 14.36 -4.75 3.53
CA ASP A 19 15.54 -3.89 3.39
C ASP A 19 16.29 -3.81 4.72
N THR A 20 17.16 -4.78 4.98
CA THR A 20 17.94 -4.82 6.23
C THR A 20 18.99 -3.72 6.33
N VAL A 21 19.24 -2.97 5.23
CA VAL A 21 20.22 -1.88 5.17
C VAL A 21 19.55 -0.51 5.44
N GLY A 22 18.24 -0.40 5.20
CA GLY A 22 17.42 0.78 5.52
C GLY A 22 17.51 1.93 4.52
N GLN A 23 18.00 1.69 3.30
CA GLN A 23 18.17 2.73 2.29
C GLN A 23 16.92 2.96 1.42
N VAL A 24 16.06 1.95 1.30
CA VAL A 24 14.88 1.97 0.43
C VAL A 24 13.84 2.97 0.90
N SER A 25 13.60 3.08 2.22
CA SER A 25 12.63 4.06 2.75
C SER A 25 13.01 5.49 2.35
N THR A 26 14.28 5.87 2.53
CA THR A 26 14.81 7.17 2.10
C THR A 26 14.66 7.37 0.60
N PHE A 27 15.01 6.36 -0.22
CA PHE A 27 14.84 6.46 -1.67
C PHE A 27 13.37 6.67 -2.09
N LEU A 28 12.44 5.92 -1.49
CA LEU A 28 11.01 6.00 -1.81
C LEU A 28 10.38 7.34 -1.38
N LYS A 29 10.87 7.96 -0.30
CA LYS A 29 10.42 9.31 0.11
C LYS A 29 10.71 10.39 -0.93
N TYR A 30 11.76 10.22 -1.75
CA TYR A 30 12.07 11.13 -2.85
C TYR A 30 11.43 10.71 -4.19
N ARG A 31 10.63 9.64 -4.19
CA ARG A 31 9.82 9.23 -5.34
C ARG A 31 8.38 9.71 -5.16
N ASP A 32 7.67 9.80 -6.27
CA ASP A 32 6.24 10.13 -6.27
C ASP A 32 5.42 8.93 -5.74
N THR A 33 5.37 8.80 -4.41
CA THR A 33 4.68 7.72 -3.69
C THR A 33 3.84 8.30 -2.56
N ASN A 34 2.80 7.57 -2.17
CA ASN A 34 2.10 7.83 -0.92
C ASN A 34 2.59 6.81 0.10
N MET A 35 3.31 7.27 1.12
CA MET A 35 3.91 6.40 2.13
C MET A 35 3.24 6.63 3.48
N ILE A 36 2.93 5.54 4.18
CA ILE A 36 2.46 5.52 5.56
C ILE A 36 3.56 4.89 6.42
N ASN A 37 4.07 5.65 7.38
CA ASN A 37 4.95 5.11 8.41
C ASN A 37 4.10 4.48 9.53
N CYS A 38 4.20 3.15 9.69
CA CYS A 38 3.36 2.41 10.63
C CYS A 38 3.69 2.67 12.11
N LEU A 39 4.85 3.26 12.40
CA LEU A 39 5.22 3.67 13.75
C LEU A 39 4.73 5.08 14.10
N GLU A 40 4.37 5.88 13.09
CA GLU A 40 3.89 7.24 13.28
C GLU A 40 2.38 7.28 13.54
N LYS A 41 2.00 7.78 14.73
CA LYS A 41 0.59 7.83 15.14
C LYS A 41 -0.28 8.67 14.22
N HIS A 42 0.29 9.74 13.66
CA HIS A 42 -0.41 10.62 12.71
C HIS A 42 -0.74 9.87 11.41
N ASP A 43 0.21 9.11 10.89
CA ASP A 43 0.06 8.35 9.64
C ASP A 43 -0.92 7.19 9.83
N MET A 44 -0.93 6.58 11.02
CA MET A 44 -1.82 5.49 11.38
C MET A 44 -3.23 5.92 11.81
N GLN A 45 -3.62 7.18 11.58
CA GLN A 45 -5.03 7.56 11.70
C GLN A 45 -5.82 6.99 10.50
N PRO A 46 -7.02 6.42 10.71
CA PRO A 46 -7.81 5.81 9.63
C PRO A 46 -8.02 6.73 8.43
N GLU A 47 -8.28 8.01 8.68
CA GLU A 47 -8.50 8.99 7.61
C GLU A 47 -7.22 9.32 6.82
N THR A 48 -6.07 9.38 7.51
CA THR A 48 -4.77 9.58 6.85
C THR A 48 -4.45 8.41 5.93
N ILE A 49 -4.63 7.18 6.41
CA ILE A 49 -4.47 5.95 5.61
C ILE A 49 -5.43 5.97 4.42
N ARG A 50 -6.72 6.25 4.64
CA ARG A 50 -7.74 6.26 3.59
C ARG A 50 -7.39 7.25 2.49
N MET A 51 -7.08 8.50 2.84
CA MET A 51 -6.72 9.55 1.88
C MET A 51 -5.44 9.21 1.12
N ALA A 52 -4.42 8.69 1.79
CA ALA A 52 -3.20 8.23 1.13
C ALA A 52 -3.48 7.08 0.16
N LEU A 53 -4.37 6.15 0.51
CA LEU A 53 -4.74 5.02 -0.33
C LEU A 53 -5.54 5.44 -1.57
N ILE A 54 -6.62 6.21 -1.40
CA ILE A 54 -7.43 6.66 -2.54
C ILE A 54 -6.66 7.65 -3.42
N GLY A 55 -5.78 8.47 -2.85
CA GLY A 55 -4.88 9.34 -3.61
C GLY A 55 -3.90 8.53 -4.46
N ALA A 56 -3.35 7.45 -3.92
CA ALA A 56 -2.47 6.56 -4.67
C ALA A 56 -3.22 5.89 -5.83
N MET A 57 -4.45 5.41 -5.59
CA MET A 57 -5.29 4.82 -6.64
C MET A 57 -5.70 5.84 -7.70
N LYS A 58 -6.09 7.06 -7.27
CA LYS A 58 -6.54 8.13 -8.17
C LYS A 58 -5.45 8.50 -9.17
N PHE A 59 -4.24 8.71 -8.68
CA PHE A 59 -3.12 9.18 -9.48
C PHE A 59 -2.18 8.06 -9.96
N GLY A 60 -2.51 6.79 -9.67
CA GLY A 60 -1.72 5.65 -10.13
C GLY A 60 -0.34 5.57 -9.48
N LYS A 61 -0.21 6.08 -8.25
CA LYS A 61 1.04 6.11 -7.50
C LYS A 61 1.20 4.84 -6.67
N PRO A 62 2.45 4.43 -6.36
CA PRO A 62 2.67 3.42 -5.34
C PRO A 62 2.18 3.90 -3.98
N PHE A 63 1.44 3.03 -3.28
CA PHE A 63 1.17 3.14 -1.86
C PHE A 63 2.13 2.25 -1.07
N ILE A 64 2.94 2.86 -0.21
CA ILE A 64 3.96 2.18 0.59
C ILE A 64 3.49 2.09 2.04
N LEU A 65 3.37 0.88 2.56
CA LEU A 65 3.15 0.60 3.97
C LEU A 65 4.50 0.26 4.61
N ASP A 66 5.13 1.24 5.27
CA ASP A 66 6.46 1.10 5.88
C ASP A 66 6.34 0.67 7.34
N MET A 67 6.59 -0.61 7.61
CA MET A 67 6.55 -1.19 8.95
C MET A 67 7.84 -0.95 9.75
N ASN A 68 8.87 -0.34 9.13
CA ASN A 68 10.18 -0.12 9.73
C ASN A 68 10.75 -1.41 10.36
N GLU A 69 11.39 -1.30 11.53
CA GLU A 69 12.03 -2.39 12.26
C GLU A 69 11.07 -3.19 13.17
N ALA A 70 9.75 -3.12 12.97
CA ALA A 70 8.78 -3.87 13.76
C ALA A 70 7.79 -4.65 12.88
N ASP A 71 7.31 -5.81 13.36
CA ASP A 71 6.18 -6.50 12.73
C ASP A 71 4.87 -5.83 13.14
N MET A 72 4.50 -4.79 12.39
CA MET A 72 3.29 -3.98 12.63
C MET A 72 2.07 -4.51 11.89
N PHE A 73 2.15 -5.65 11.18
CA PHE A 73 1.14 -6.02 10.21
C PHE A 73 -0.26 -6.17 10.81
N GLN A 74 -0.40 -6.78 11.99
CA GLN A 74 -1.70 -6.91 12.65
C GLN A 74 -2.27 -5.56 13.08
N ALA A 75 -1.44 -4.68 13.66
CA ALA A 75 -1.87 -3.34 14.03
C ALA A 75 -2.28 -2.51 12.81
N CYS A 76 -1.59 -2.68 11.68
CA CYS A 76 -2.00 -2.09 10.41
C CYS A 76 -3.33 -2.67 9.93
N ALA A 77 -3.52 -3.99 9.97
CA ALA A 77 -4.77 -4.63 9.58
C ALA A 77 -5.95 -4.08 10.40
N ASP A 78 -5.80 -3.97 11.72
CA ASP A 78 -6.83 -3.43 12.61
C ASP A 78 -7.18 -1.97 12.24
N LYS A 79 -6.19 -1.16 11.88
CA LYS A 79 -6.40 0.24 11.43
C LYS A 79 -7.05 0.35 10.06
N PHE A 80 -6.76 -0.57 9.15
CA PHE A 80 -7.44 -0.65 7.86
C PHE A 80 -8.90 -1.09 8.04
N ASP A 81 -9.18 -1.96 9.02
CA ASP A 81 -10.54 -2.41 9.35
C ASP A 81 -11.42 -1.28 9.92
N GLU A 82 -10.83 -0.28 10.60
CA GLU A 82 -11.53 0.95 11.02
C GLU A 82 -12.02 1.79 9.81
N ILE A 83 -11.39 1.66 8.64
CA ILE A 83 -11.82 2.31 7.39
C ILE A 83 -12.91 1.47 6.72
N GLN A 84 -12.59 0.20 6.48
CA GLN A 84 -13.48 -0.79 5.91
C GLN A 84 -13.00 -2.18 6.31
N LYS A 85 -13.89 -2.97 6.89
CA LYS A 85 -13.55 -4.33 7.34
C LYS A 85 -12.99 -5.19 6.20
N GLY A 86 -11.85 -5.82 6.44
CA GLY A 86 -11.12 -6.66 5.49
C GLY A 86 -10.34 -5.88 4.43
N LEU A 87 -10.14 -4.56 4.58
CA LEU A 87 -9.56 -3.73 3.52
C LEU A 87 -8.12 -4.14 3.15
N ILE A 88 -7.27 -4.46 4.13
CA ILE A 88 -5.89 -4.87 3.83
C ILE A 88 -5.85 -6.22 3.10
N ASP A 89 -6.76 -7.13 3.42
CA ASP A 89 -6.88 -8.42 2.74
C ASP A 89 -7.39 -8.22 1.30
N ALA A 90 -8.36 -7.32 1.11
CA ALA A 90 -8.89 -6.96 -0.20
C ALA A 90 -7.86 -6.25 -1.09
N LEU A 91 -6.92 -5.51 -0.49
CA LEU A 91 -5.74 -5.00 -1.19
C LEU A 91 -4.81 -6.14 -1.58
N LEU A 92 -4.44 -7.00 -0.63
CA LEU A 92 -3.50 -8.10 -0.83
C LEU A 92 -3.94 -9.08 -1.92
N ASP A 93 -5.23 -9.42 -1.97
CA ASP A 93 -5.81 -10.32 -2.97
C ASP A 93 -6.36 -9.60 -4.22
N LYS A 94 -6.23 -8.27 -4.28
CA LYS A 94 -6.69 -7.39 -5.35
C LYS A 94 -8.20 -7.39 -5.56
N SER A 95 -8.99 -7.95 -4.65
CA SER A 95 -10.45 -7.96 -4.75
C SER A 95 -11.08 -6.57 -4.61
N ILE A 96 -10.38 -5.60 -4.00
CA ILE A 96 -10.80 -4.19 -3.92
C ILE A 96 -10.91 -3.52 -5.31
N PHE A 97 -10.23 -4.06 -6.33
CA PHE A 97 -10.28 -3.51 -7.69
C PHE A 97 -11.41 -4.10 -8.54
N LYS A 98 -12.03 -5.20 -8.11
CA LYS A 98 -13.14 -5.83 -8.84
C LYS A 98 -14.38 -4.96 -8.72
N ASP A 99 -15.07 -4.76 -9.85
CA ASP A 99 -16.32 -3.99 -9.92
C ASP A 99 -16.20 -2.60 -9.27
N GLU A 100 -15.00 -2.00 -9.37
CA GLU A 100 -14.68 -0.68 -8.83
C GLU A 100 -14.96 -0.52 -7.32
N LYS A 101 -14.87 -1.61 -6.54
CA LYS A 101 -15.12 -1.59 -5.08
C LYS A 101 -14.31 -0.55 -4.32
N TYR A 102 -13.13 -0.16 -4.80
CA TYR A 102 -12.34 0.92 -4.19
C TYR A 102 -13.09 2.26 -4.11
N LEU A 103 -14.11 2.50 -4.94
CA LEU A 103 -14.93 3.71 -4.88
C LEU A 103 -15.73 3.81 -3.57
N SER A 104 -15.96 2.71 -2.85
CA SER A 104 -16.57 2.76 -1.51
C SER A 104 -15.72 3.48 -0.47
N LEU A 105 -14.43 3.69 -0.76
CA LEU A 105 -13.50 4.42 0.10
C LEU A 105 -13.58 5.93 -0.10
N VAL A 106 -14.23 6.41 -1.16
CA VAL A 106 -14.36 7.83 -1.50
C VAL A 106 -15.55 8.41 -0.75
N LYS A 107 -15.37 9.59 -0.17
CA LYS A 107 -16.42 10.34 0.51
C LYS A 107 -16.77 11.59 -0.29
N ASP A 108 -18.02 12.04 -0.17
CA ASP A 108 -18.49 13.28 -0.82
C ASP A 108 -17.69 14.53 -0.41
N THR A 109 -17.01 14.47 0.74
CA THR A 109 -16.19 15.55 1.30
C THR A 109 -14.75 15.59 0.77
N ASP A 110 -14.32 14.61 -0.04
CA ASP A 110 -12.91 14.49 -0.46
C ASP A 110 -12.51 15.52 -1.53
N GLY A 111 -13.49 16.22 -2.10
CA GLY A 111 -13.29 17.24 -3.10
C GLY A 111 -13.36 16.71 -4.53
N ALA A 112 -13.38 17.65 -5.48
CA ALA A 112 -13.68 17.38 -6.88
C ALA A 112 -12.69 16.43 -7.57
N ASP A 113 -11.44 16.37 -7.13
CA ASP A 113 -10.43 15.51 -7.75
C ASP A 113 -10.73 14.01 -7.54
N TYR A 114 -11.49 13.67 -6.51
CA TYR A 114 -11.85 12.28 -6.19
C TYR A 114 -13.21 11.86 -6.77
N ASP A 115 -13.94 12.79 -7.40
CA ASP A 115 -15.20 12.53 -8.10
C ASP A 115 -14.95 11.61 -9.31
N PRO A 116 -15.48 10.37 -9.31
CA PRO A 116 -15.29 9.42 -10.41
C PRO A 116 -15.94 9.90 -11.71
N GLY A 117 -16.94 10.80 -11.65
CA GLY A 117 -17.59 11.38 -12.82
C GLY A 117 -16.75 12.44 -13.55
N ARG A 118 -15.73 13.01 -12.89
CA ARG A 118 -14.86 14.05 -13.48
C ARG A 118 -13.63 13.49 -14.17
N SER A 119 -13.00 12.48 -13.56
CA SER A 119 -11.83 11.83 -14.14
C SER A 119 -11.66 10.41 -13.61
N PRO A 120 -11.16 9.48 -14.44
CA PRO A 120 -10.97 8.09 -14.04
C PRO A 120 -9.89 7.95 -12.97
N TYR A 121 -9.97 6.86 -12.20
CA TYR A 121 -8.90 6.43 -11.31
C TYR A 121 -7.88 5.62 -12.11
N MET A 122 -6.58 5.79 -11.82
CA MET A 122 -5.49 5.10 -12.52
C MET A 122 -5.09 3.80 -11.81
N VAL A 123 -6.07 2.97 -11.44
CA VAL A 123 -5.84 1.75 -10.64
C VAL A 123 -4.96 0.71 -11.34
N ASP A 124 -4.89 0.70 -12.67
CA ASP A 124 -3.98 -0.16 -13.42
C ASP A 124 -2.50 0.17 -13.17
N ASN A 125 -2.19 1.42 -12.81
CA ASN A 125 -0.84 1.89 -12.49
C ASN A 125 -0.51 1.77 -11.00
N PHE A 126 -1.53 1.62 -10.15
CA PHE A 126 -1.39 1.54 -8.70
C PHE A 126 -0.52 0.34 -8.30
N LYS A 127 0.31 0.54 -7.28
CA LYS A 127 1.10 -0.54 -6.66
C LYS A 127 0.97 -0.48 -5.16
N PHE A 128 0.60 -1.59 -4.53
CA PHE A 128 0.72 -1.74 -3.09
C PHE A 128 2.09 -2.33 -2.76
N VAL A 129 2.84 -1.71 -1.86
CA VAL A 129 4.17 -2.18 -1.44
C VAL A 129 4.22 -2.22 0.08
N ILE A 130 4.65 -3.35 0.64
CA ILE A 130 4.98 -3.45 2.05
C ILE A 130 6.49 -3.36 2.19
N LEU A 131 6.97 -2.52 3.11
CA LEU A 131 8.40 -2.33 3.39
C LEU A 131 8.68 -2.66 4.86
N THR A 132 9.79 -3.34 5.12
CA THR A 132 10.31 -3.55 6.48
C THR A 132 11.83 -3.57 6.47
N THR A 133 12.42 -3.11 7.56
CA THR A 133 13.85 -3.27 7.86
C THR A 133 14.10 -4.41 8.86
N HIS A 134 13.02 -5.06 9.36
CA HIS A 134 13.11 -6.16 10.30
C HIS A 134 13.76 -7.40 9.66
N SER A 135 14.87 -7.88 10.25
CA SER A 135 15.67 -9.00 9.71
C SER A 135 14.94 -10.35 9.69
N ARG A 136 13.84 -10.46 10.43
CA ARG A 136 12.92 -11.62 10.41
C ARG A 136 11.53 -11.15 9.98
N PRO A 137 11.26 -11.04 8.67
CA PRO A 137 9.98 -10.56 8.17
C PRO A 137 8.85 -11.56 8.48
N ASN A 138 7.62 -11.05 8.55
CA ASN A 138 6.42 -11.83 8.86
C ASN A 138 6.21 -12.98 7.85
N GLU A 139 6.14 -14.22 8.32
CA GLU A 139 6.01 -15.42 7.46
C GLU A 139 4.69 -15.49 6.69
N ASN A 140 3.61 -14.95 7.25
CA ASN A 140 2.31 -14.91 6.57
C ASN A 140 2.40 -13.97 5.36
N LEU A 141 2.99 -12.79 5.55
CA LEU A 141 3.25 -11.86 4.46
C LEU A 141 4.15 -12.46 3.40
N LEU A 142 5.24 -13.14 3.76
CA LEU A 142 6.13 -13.81 2.79
C LEU A 142 5.36 -14.78 1.87
N LYS A 143 4.30 -15.44 2.36
CA LYS A 143 3.47 -16.36 1.55
C LYS A 143 2.49 -15.62 0.65
N ARG A 144 1.95 -14.49 1.12
CA ARG A 144 0.90 -13.71 0.44
C ARG A 144 1.44 -12.66 -0.54
N THR A 145 2.72 -12.34 -0.43
CA THR A 145 3.41 -11.30 -1.21
C THR A 145 4.55 -11.89 -2.04
N TYR A 146 5.18 -11.05 -2.86
CA TYR A 146 6.41 -11.37 -3.58
C TYR A 146 7.61 -10.78 -2.81
N PRO A 147 8.41 -11.59 -2.10
CA PRO A 147 9.50 -11.08 -1.29
C PRO A 147 10.65 -10.57 -2.16
N ILE A 148 11.17 -9.39 -1.80
CA ILE A 148 12.35 -8.77 -2.42
C ILE A 148 13.32 -8.42 -1.30
N SER A 149 14.48 -9.08 -1.27
CA SER A 149 15.51 -8.81 -0.27
C SER A 149 16.53 -7.82 -0.79
N ILE A 150 16.80 -6.78 0.00
CA ILE A 150 17.90 -5.83 -0.22
C ILE A 150 18.94 -6.10 0.88
N ILE A 151 20.10 -6.60 0.45
CA ILE A 151 21.22 -7.02 1.29
C ILE A 151 22.46 -6.16 1.04
#